data_AF-A0A9Q4GWK5-F1
#
_entry.id   AF-A0A9Q4GWK5-F1
#
_cell.length_a   1.000
_cell.length_b   1.000
_cell.length_c   1.000
_cell.angle_alpha   90.00
_cell.angle_beta   90.00
_cell.angle_gamma   90.00
#
_symmetry.space_group_name_H-M   'P 1'
#
loop_
_entity.id
_entity.type
_entity.pdbx_description
1 polymer ?
#
loop_
_entity_poly.entity_id
_entity_poly.type
_entity_poly.pdbx_seq_one_letter_code
_entity_poly.pdbx_strand_id
1 'polypeptide(L)'
;PAGHRGGAERLVEDDEAARVDPGADDLPSPAPSGLAGSGLVWTCLACTELTLLTVTIWVNEITPGNFIFRTREFEQMEIEYFVHPDEAKGHFDTWVEACWDWFIDLGINPDNMRRFDVPDGERAHYSDATIDLEYRFGFQVSEWGELMGIANRTDFDLSSHTAASGTKMQYFDQGTGERYTPYVIEPSFGLTRSMMAFLVDAYREEEAPNAKGGTDTRTVLGLDPRIAPVKAAVLPLSRKEELVPTAKRLADELRGVWNIDYDDAGAIGRRYRRQDEIGTPYCITVDFDSLEDQAVTIRERDTMAQERVGLDQVRGWLFERLAQ
;
A
#
# COMPACT_ATOMS: atom_id res chain seq x y z
N PRO A 1 -38.37 3.34 46.21
CA PRO A 1 -38.53 2.20 47.14
C PRO A 1 -37.90 0.95 46.50
N ALA A 2 -36.67 0.67 46.92
CA ALA A 2 -35.75 -0.27 46.31
C ALA A 2 -35.99 -1.72 46.75
N GLY A 3 -35.52 -2.64 45.92
CA GLY A 3 -35.03 -3.93 46.37
C GLY A 3 -35.39 -5.07 45.44
N HIS A 4 -34.48 -5.46 44.54
CA HIS A 4 -34.09 -6.85 44.28
C HIS A 4 -32.64 -6.83 43.78
N ARG A 5 -31.77 -7.59 44.47
CA ARG A 5 -30.33 -7.74 44.22
C ARG A 5 -30.04 -9.15 43.72
N GLY A 6 -28.97 -9.28 42.93
CA GLY A 6 -28.18 -10.50 42.71
C GLY A 6 -28.29 -11.02 41.27
N GLY A 7 -27.21 -11.25 40.52
CA GLY A 7 -25.78 -11.14 40.78
C GLY A 7 -25.04 -11.17 39.44
N ALA A 8 -23.88 -10.52 39.39
CA ALA A 8 -22.99 -10.49 38.23
C ALA A 8 -22.16 -11.78 38.20
N GLU A 9 -22.18 -12.49 37.08
CA GLU A 9 -21.20 -13.54 36.79
C GLU A 9 -19.90 -12.90 36.32
N ARG A 10 -18.84 -13.20 37.08
CA ARG A 10 -17.46 -12.83 36.83
C ARG A 10 -16.83 -14.04 36.14
N LEU A 11 -16.42 -13.92 34.89
CA LEU A 11 -15.55 -14.92 34.26
C LEU A 11 -14.16 -14.75 34.87
N VAL A 12 -13.74 -15.77 35.61
CA VAL A 12 -12.39 -15.98 36.11
C VAL A 12 -11.71 -16.89 35.08
N GLU A 13 -10.70 -16.39 34.39
CA GLU A 13 -9.75 -17.25 33.68
C GLU A 13 -8.60 -17.57 34.65
N ASP A 14 -8.41 -18.86 34.89
CA ASP A 14 -7.35 -19.43 35.71
C ASP A 14 -5.99 -19.23 35.02
N ASP A 15 -5.09 -18.54 35.71
CA ASP A 15 -3.71 -18.30 35.29
C ASP A 15 -2.82 -19.40 35.88
N GLU A 16 -2.54 -20.46 35.12
CA GLU A 16 -1.62 -21.53 35.53
C GLU A 16 -0.18 -21.11 35.21
N ALA A 17 0.47 -20.49 36.19
CA ALA A 17 1.87 -20.07 36.12
C ALA A 17 2.82 -21.28 36.05
N ALA A 18 3.35 -21.58 34.86
CA ALA A 18 4.47 -22.48 34.67
C ALA A 18 5.79 -21.80 35.10
N ARG A 19 6.38 -22.30 36.20
CA ARG A 19 7.74 -21.98 36.64
C ARG A 19 8.76 -22.60 35.69
N VAL A 20 9.72 -21.80 35.22
CA VAL A 20 10.91 -22.30 34.48
C VAL A 20 12.13 -22.25 35.40
N ASP A 21 12.76 -23.42 35.56
CA ASP A 21 14.02 -23.67 36.28
C ASP A 21 15.22 -23.45 35.32
N PRO A 22 16.33 -22.80 35.71
CA PRO A 22 17.43 -22.52 34.80
C PRO A 22 18.53 -23.59 34.89
N GLY A 23 18.81 -24.26 33.77
CA GLY A 23 20.08 -24.99 33.60
C GLY A 23 20.03 -26.15 32.62
N ALA A 24 20.60 -25.96 31.43
CA ALA A 24 21.52 -26.89 30.76
C ALA A 24 21.87 -26.37 29.35
N ASP A 25 23.15 -26.51 29.01
CA ASP A 25 23.86 -26.01 27.84
C ASP A 25 23.55 -26.73 26.51
N ASP A 26 23.97 -26.06 25.44
CA ASP A 26 24.36 -26.52 24.09
C ASP A 26 23.30 -26.78 22.97
N LEU A 27 23.37 -25.85 22.00
CA LEU A 27 22.95 -25.73 20.58
C LEU A 27 22.82 -27.04 19.75
N PRO A 28 21.96 -27.11 18.69
CA PRO A 28 22.16 -26.34 17.45
C PRO A 28 20.91 -25.78 16.73
N SER A 29 21.16 -24.78 15.88
CA SER A 29 20.19 -24.13 14.96
C SER A 29 19.48 -25.12 14.01
N PRO A 30 18.21 -24.82 13.66
CA PRO A 30 17.75 -25.08 12.30
C PRO A 30 17.03 -23.88 11.65
N ALA A 31 17.11 -23.87 10.32
CA ALA A 31 16.50 -22.96 9.36
C ALA A 31 14.95 -23.10 9.27
N PRO A 32 14.25 -22.21 8.53
CA PRO A 32 12.88 -21.80 8.82
C PRO A 32 11.80 -22.67 8.13
N SER A 33 10.64 -22.79 8.78
CA SER A 33 9.44 -23.39 8.19
C SER A 33 8.17 -22.58 8.52
N GLY A 34 7.57 -21.99 7.47
CA GLY A 34 6.14 -22.02 7.15
C GLY A 34 5.07 -21.46 8.12
N LEU A 35 4.57 -20.27 7.78
CA LEU A 35 3.14 -19.86 7.64
C LEU A 35 2.08 -20.30 8.68
N ALA A 36 1.52 -19.34 9.43
CA ALA A 36 0.08 -18.97 9.43
C ALA A 36 -0.23 -18.01 10.58
N GLY A 37 -0.73 -16.80 10.28
CA GLY A 37 -1.20 -15.83 11.27
C GLY A 37 -1.11 -14.39 10.76
N SER A 38 -2.27 -13.79 10.49
CA SER A 38 -2.45 -12.40 10.05
C SER A 38 -1.88 -11.39 11.05
N GLY A 39 -0.95 -10.55 10.59
CA GLY A 39 -0.34 -9.47 11.34
C GLY A 39 1.13 -9.31 10.97
N LEU A 40 1.40 -8.63 9.85
CA LEU A 40 2.78 -8.27 9.46
C LEU A 40 3.22 -7.07 10.31
N VAL A 41 3.73 -7.34 11.51
CA VAL A 41 4.51 -6.38 12.29
C VAL A 41 5.96 -6.50 11.82
N TRP A 42 6.42 -5.54 11.03
CA TRP A 42 7.85 -5.39 10.71
C TRP A 42 8.52 -4.65 11.86
N THR A 43 9.25 -5.38 12.71
CA THR A 43 10.05 -4.78 13.78
C THR A 43 11.39 -4.29 13.20
N CYS A 44 11.53 -2.97 13.03
CA CYS A 44 12.83 -2.36 12.72
C CYS A 44 13.62 -2.21 14.04
N LEU A 45 14.78 -2.87 14.14
CA LEU A 45 15.68 -2.76 15.30
C LEU A 45 16.46 -1.44 15.27
N ALA A 46 15.91 -0.39 15.89
CA ALA A 46 16.65 0.68 16.57
C ALA A 46 15.66 1.54 17.38
N CYS A 47 15.57 1.30 18.70
CA CYS A 47 15.02 2.16 19.78
C CYS A 47 13.76 3.05 19.61
N THR A 48 12.94 2.89 18.57
CA THR A 48 11.64 3.58 18.42
C THR A 48 10.58 2.56 18.01
N GLU A 49 9.57 2.35 18.86
CA GLU A 49 8.47 1.42 18.58
C GLU A 49 7.56 2.05 17.51
N LEU A 50 7.62 1.52 16.30
CA LEU A 50 6.72 1.88 15.20
C LEU A 50 5.43 1.07 15.34
N THR A 51 4.29 1.74 15.42
CA THR A 51 2.99 1.08 15.33
C THR A 51 2.29 1.48 14.04
N LEU A 52 2.06 0.52 13.14
CA LEU A 52 1.23 0.71 11.95
C LEU A 52 -0.20 0.23 12.24
N LEU A 53 -1.18 1.08 11.98
CA LEU A 53 -2.60 0.80 12.17
C LEU A 53 -3.36 1.01 10.86
N THR A 54 -4.22 0.05 10.52
CA THR A 54 -5.26 0.25 9.50
C THR A 54 -6.60 0.27 10.21
N VAL A 55 -7.35 1.36 10.05
CA VAL A 55 -8.58 1.60 10.81
C VAL A 55 -9.70 2.00 9.85
N THR A 56 -10.85 1.35 10.00
CA THR A 56 -12.10 1.82 9.37
C THR A 56 -12.67 2.96 10.20
N ILE A 57 -12.73 4.16 9.61
CA ILE A 57 -13.19 5.38 10.25
C ILE A 57 -14.63 5.66 9.83
N TRP A 58 -15.45 6.04 10.81
CA TRP A 58 -16.83 6.44 10.62
C TRP A 58 -17.00 7.91 10.95
N VAL A 59 -17.42 8.70 9.97
CA VAL A 59 -17.74 10.12 10.15
C VAL A 59 -19.22 10.30 9.87
N ASN A 60 -19.94 10.93 10.79
CA ASN A 60 -21.35 11.26 10.59
C ASN A 60 -21.50 12.49 9.68
N GLU A 61 -21.05 12.34 8.44
CA GLU A 61 -21.04 13.38 7.43
C GLU A 61 -22.47 13.74 7.00
N ILE A 62 -22.79 15.03 7.12
CA ILE A 62 -24.12 15.60 6.91
C ILE A 62 -24.44 15.60 5.41
N THR A 63 -23.46 15.92 4.57
CA THR A 63 -23.68 16.03 3.11
C THR A 63 -22.58 15.30 2.35
N PRO A 64 -22.73 13.97 2.14
CA PRO A 64 -21.84 13.20 1.27
C PRO A 64 -21.78 13.82 -0.13
N GLY A 65 -20.63 13.73 -0.79
CA GLY A 65 -20.43 14.38 -2.09
C GLY A 65 -19.06 14.08 -2.71
N ASN A 66 -18.86 14.54 -3.95
CA ASN A 66 -17.60 14.38 -4.69
C ASN A 66 -17.05 12.94 -4.65
N PHE A 67 -17.92 11.97 -4.96
CA PHE A 67 -17.55 10.55 -5.05
C PHE A 67 -16.88 10.04 -3.77
N ILE A 68 -15.60 9.67 -3.81
CA ILE A 68 -14.85 9.11 -2.67
C ILE A 68 -14.33 10.16 -1.67
N PHE A 69 -14.41 11.46 -1.96
CA PHE A 69 -13.75 12.48 -1.14
C PHE A 69 -14.53 12.82 0.14
N ARG A 70 -15.85 12.63 0.12
CA ARG A 70 -16.74 12.94 1.24
C ARG A 70 -17.72 11.79 1.46
N THR A 71 -17.25 10.77 2.17
CA THR A 71 -17.99 9.56 2.54
C THR A 71 -18.23 9.50 4.05
N ARG A 72 -19.08 8.57 4.50
CA ARG A 72 -19.34 8.31 5.92
C ARG A 72 -18.48 7.21 6.52
N GLU A 73 -17.87 6.42 5.64
CA GLU A 73 -17.02 5.29 5.96
C GLU A 73 -15.84 5.36 4.99
N PHE A 74 -14.62 5.25 5.52
CA PHE A 74 -13.40 5.19 4.75
C PHE A 74 -12.30 4.50 5.56
N GLU A 75 -11.26 4.05 4.85
CA GLU A 75 -10.10 3.40 5.45
C GLU A 75 -8.97 4.42 5.60
N GLN A 76 -8.41 4.47 6.80
CA GLN A 76 -7.25 5.27 7.14
C GLN A 76 -6.09 4.34 7.50
N MET A 77 -4.90 4.73 7.08
CA MET A 77 -3.66 4.12 7.53
C MET A 77 -2.88 5.14 8.31
N GLU A 78 -2.49 4.76 9.52
CA GLU A 78 -1.84 5.64 10.49
C GLU A 78 -0.60 4.96 11.02
N ILE A 79 0.42 5.78 11.25
CA ILE A 79 1.62 5.35 11.92
C ILE A 79 1.74 6.19 13.19
N GLU A 80 1.86 5.52 14.33
CA GLU A 80 2.23 6.17 15.59
C GLU A 80 3.71 5.90 15.83
N TYR A 81 4.53 6.94 15.67
CA TYR A 81 5.98 6.83 15.81
C TYR A 81 6.45 7.55 17.08
N PHE A 82 6.74 6.76 18.12
CA PHE A 82 7.16 7.24 19.43
C PHE A 82 8.65 7.58 19.44
N VAL A 83 8.99 8.82 19.81
CA VAL A 83 10.35 9.36 19.77
C VAL A 83 10.72 10.09 21.06
N HIS A 84 12.02 10.25 21.30
CA HIS A 84 12.50 11.14 22.35
C HIS A 84 12.16 12.60 22.01
N PRO A 85 11.71 13.44 22.97
CA PRO A 85 11.34 14.83 22.71
C PRO A 85 12.41 15.64 21.98
N ASP A 86 13.68 15.47 22.37
CA ASP A 86 14.82 16.19 21.77
C ASP A 86 15.09 15.80 20.31
N GLU A 87 14.61 14.63 19.87
CA GLU A 87 14.81 14.09 18.51
C GLU A 87 13.58 14.28 17.62
N ALA A 88 12.45 14.72 18.20
CA ALA A 88 11.15 14.75 17.54
C ALA A 88 11.15 15.54 16.23
N LYS A 89 11.79 16.72 16.22
CA LYS A 89 11.89 17.53 15.00
C LYS A 89 12.63 16.81 13.86
N GLY A 90 13.75 16.14 14.18
CA GLY A 90 14.53 15.42 13.17
C GLY A 90 13.76 14.25 12.56
N HIS A 91 13.03 13.51 13.39
CA HIS A 91 12.14 12.45 12.93
C HIS A 91 10.95 12.98 12.15
N PHE A 92 10.34 14.09 12.56
CA PHE A 92 9.27 14.76 11.81
C PHE A 92 9.72 15.10 10.38
N ASP A 93 10.86 15.79 10.24
CA ASP A 93 11.39 16.17 8.93
C ASP A 93 11.69 14.92 8.07
N THR A 94 12.21 13.85 8.70
CA THR A 94 12.47 12.57 8.02
C THR A 94 11.18 11.90 7.53
N TRP A 95 10.12 11.90 8.33
CA TRP A 95 8.82 11.33 7.96
C TRP A 95 8.17 12.12 6.83
N VAL A 96 8.23 13.44 6.85
CA VAL A 96 7.70 14.27 5.75
C VAL A 96 8.34 13.89 4.41
N GLU A 97 9.67 13.72 4.39
CA GLU A 97 10.38 13.33 3.17
C GLU A 97 10.10 11.88 2.78
N ALA A 98 10.11 10.93 3.72
CA ALA A 98 9.80 9.53 3.44
C ALA A 98 8.37 9.35 2.87
N CYS A 99 7.41 10.08 3.41
CA CYS A 99 6.04 10.11 2.94
C CYS A 99 5.91 10.74 1.55
N TRP A 100 6.65 11.82 1.28
CA TRP A 100 6.72 12.43 -0.04
C TRP A 100 7.31 11.46 -1.08
N ASP A 101 8.48 10.89 -0.76
CA ASP A 101 9.20 9.97 -1.64
C ASP A 101 8.36 8.73 -1.94
N TRP A 102 7.57 8.23 -0.99
CA TRP A 102 6.66 7.11 -1.24
C TRP A 102 5.68 7.36 -2.41
N PHE A 103 5.12 8.57 -2.51
CA PHE A 103 4.21 8.91 -3.62
C PHE A 103 4.97 9.08 -4.94
N ILE A 104 6.13 9.75 -4.91
CA ILE A 104 6.95 10.00 -6.12
C ILE A 104 7.53 8.71 -6.66
N ASP A 105 8.06 7.85 -5.79
CA ASP A 105 8.62 6.55 -6.15
C ASP A 105 7.57 5.67 -6.81
N LEU A 106 6.30 5.75 -6.37
CA LEU A 106 5.17 5.02 -6.95
C LEU A 106 4.56 5.70 -8.20
N GLY A 107 5.22 6.74 -8.71
CA GLY A 107 4.97 7.29 -10.03
C GLY A 107 4.06 8.53 -10.07
N ILE A 108 3.73 9.15 -8.93
CA ILE A 108 3.03 10.45 -8.97
C ILE A 108 3.96 11.52 -9.52
N ASN A 109 3.45 12.33 -10.46
CA ASN A 109 4.15 13.50 -10.95
C ASN A 109 4.30 14.56 -9.82
N PRO A 110 5.53 14.96 -9.45
CA PRO A 110 5.75 15.96 -8.40
C PRO A 110 5.11 17.32 -8.70
N ASP A 111 4.88 17.67 -9.98
CA ASP A 111 4.19 18.91 -10.36
C ASP A 111 2.71 18.93 -9.95
N ASN A 112 2.13 17.77 -9.65
CA ASN A 112 0.77 17.61 -9.14
C ASN A 112 0.71 17.49 -7.61
N MET A 113 1.85 17.55 -6.92
CA MET A 113 1.91 17.47 -5.46
C MET A 113 2.51 18.71 -4.83
N ARG A 114 2.14 18.99 -3.58
CA ARG A 114 2.80 20.00 -2.75
C ARG A 114 2.82 19.60 -1.28
N ARG A 115 3.80 20.15 -0.57
CA ARG A 115 3.82 20.19 0.91
C ARG A 115 3.14 21.47 1.35
N PHE A 116 2.08 21.37 2.14
CA PHE A 116 1.36 22.50 2.71
C PHE A 116 1.66 22.57 4.21
N ASP A 117 2.34 23.63 4.64
CA ASP A 117 2.55 23.92 6.06
C ASP A 117 1.29 24.55 6.64
N VAL A 118 0.60 23.79 7.48
CA VAL A 118 -0.67 24.20 8.09
C VAL A 118 -0.37 25.35 9.05
N PRO A 119 -1.01 26.53 8.92
CA PRO A 119 -0.74 27.66 9.81
C PRO A 119 -1.09 27.38 11.27
N ASP A 120 -0.36 27.96 12.23
CA ASP A 120 -0.53 27.76 13.68
C ASP A 120 -1.99 27.87 14.20
N GLY A 121 -2.83 28.70 13.57
CA GLY A 121 -4.24 28.89 13.96
C GLY A 121 -5.22 27.86 13.38
N GLU A 122 -4.78 27.06 12.41
CA GLU A 122 -5.54 26.02 11.73
C GLU A 122 -5.08 24.60 12.12
N ARG A 123 -3.90 24.48 12.73
CA ARG A 123 -3.39 23.22 13.31
C ARG A 123 -4.32 22.69 14.40
N ALA A 124 -4.33 21.36 14.56
CA ALA A 124 -4.92 20.75 15.75
C ALA A 124 -4.22 21.30 17.01
N HIS A 125 -4.98 21.56 18.07
CA HIS A 125 -4.51 22.23 19.29
C HIS A 125 -3.34 21.54 20.03
N TYR A 126 -3.01 20.31 19.65
CA TYR A 126 -1.94 19.49 20.20
C TYR A 126 -0.75 19.32 19.24
N SER A 127 -0.80 19.90 18.04
CA SER A 127 0.26 19.75 17.04
C SER A 127 1.25 20.91 17.10
N ASP A 128 2.53 20.58 17.31
CA ASP A 128 3.64 21.54 17.24
C ASP A 128 3.94 21.93 15.78
N ALA A 129 3.84 20.95 14.87
CA ALA A 129 3.97 21.16 13.43
C ALA A 129 3.13 20.13 12.65
N THR A 130 2.47 20.58 11.57
CA THR A 130 1.75 19.70 10.65
C THR A 130 2.06 20.07 9.20
N ILE A 131 2.45 19.07 8.41
CA ILE A 131 2.62 19.19 6.96
C ILE A 131 1.60 18.28 6.29
N ASP A 132 0.76 18.87 5.45
CA ASP A 132 -0.17 18.13 4.61
C ASP A 132 0.47 17.92 3.23
N LEU A 133 0.52 16.67 2.80
CA LEU A 133 0.81 16.32 1.41
C LEU A 133 -0.48 16.39 0.63
N GLU A 134 -0.54 17.32 -0.32
CA GLU A 134 -1.73 17.57 -1.13
C GLU A 134 -1.48 17.23 -2.59
N TYR A 135 -2.52 16.74 -3.25
CA TYR A 135 -2.54 16.47 -4.68
C TYR A 135 -3.53 17.36 -5.42
N ARG A 136 -3.16 17.76 -6.63
CA ARG A 136 -3.94 18.64 -7.50
C ARG A 136 -5.05 17.86 -8.22
N PHE A 137 -6.15 17.58 -7.53
CA PHE A 137 -7.35 16.95 -8.10
C PHE A 137 -8.17 17.88 -9.02
N GLY A 138 -7.93 19.20 -8.98
CA GLY A 138 -8.65 20.16 -9.80
C GLY A 138 -10.10 20.39 -9.37
N PHE A 139 -10.41 20.32 -8.06
CA PHE A 139 -11.76 20.65 -7.60
C PHE A 139 -12.13 22.11 -7.88
N GLN A 140 -13.43 22.38 -7.95
CA GLN A 140 -13.95 23.70 -8.34
C GLN A 140 -13.65 24.81 -7.32
N VAL A 141 -13.45 24.46 -6.03
CA VAL A 141 -13.28 25.43 -4.93
C VAL A 141 -11.82 25.54 -4.50
N SER A 142 -11.12 24.41 -4.41
CA SER A 142 -9.67 24.32 -4.25
C SER A 142 -9.18 23.30 -5.25
N GLU A 143 -8.13 23.61 -6.02
CA GLU A 143 -7.56 22.62 -6.93
C GLU A 143 -6.83 21.49 -6.16
N TRP A 144 -6.53 21.69 -4.88
CA TRP A 144 -5.77 20.79 -4.01
C TRP A 144 -6.69 19.99 -3.08
N GLY A 145 -6.33 18.73 -2.86
CA GLY A 145 -6.90 17.87 -1.84
C GLY A 145 -5.83 17.12 -1.06
N GLU A 146 -6.02 17.07 0.25
CA GLU A 146 -5.16 16.36 1.21
C GLU A 146 -5.14 14.85 0.94
N LEU A 147 -3.93 14.29 0.83
CA LEU A 147 -3.66 12.86 0.75
C LEU A 147 -3.21 12.28 2.10
N MET A 148 -2.27 12.97 2.75
CA MET A 148 -1.61 12.52 3.97
C MET A 148 -1.21 13.72 4.84
N GLY A 149 -1.59 13.70 6.11
CA GLY A 149 -1.09 14.64 7.10
C GLY A 149 0.06 14.01 7.88
N ILE A 150 1.13 14.76 8.10
CA ILE A 150 2.23 14.39 9.00
C ILE A 150 2.23 15.40 10.14
N ALA A 151 1.99 14.94 11.36
CA ALA A 151 1.88 15.78 12.55
C ALA A 151 2.92 15.41 13.62
N ASN A 152 3.51 16.42 14.26
CA ASN A 152 4.23 16.27 15.52
C ASN A 152 3.26 16.62 16.66
N ARG A 153 2.72 15.61 17.33
CA ARG A 153 1.68 15.76 18.37
C ARG A 153 2.25 15.93 19.77
N THR A 154 3.58 16.05 19.89
CA THR A 154 4.28 16.13 21.17
C THR A 154 3.89 14.97 22.10
N ASP A 155 3.78 15.19 23.41
CA ASP A 155 3.37 14.18 24.39
C ASP A 155 1.86 14.19 24.68
N PHE A 156 1.08 14.98 23.95
CA PHE A 156 -0.31 15.29 24.27
C PHE A 156 -1.17 14.04 24.48
N ASP A 157 -1.06 13.05 23.59
CA ASP A 157 -1.89 11.85 23.61
C ASP A 157 -1.59 10.99 24.84
N LEU A 158 -0.31 10.69 25.06
CA LEU A 158 0.14 9.88 26.19
C LEU A 158 -0.11 10.58 27.53
N SER A 159 0.09 11.90 27.59
CA SER A 159 -0.19 12.71 28.78
C SER A 159 -1.69 12.76 29.09
N SER A 160 -2.54 12.90 28.08
CA SER A 160 -4.01 12.87 28.22
C SER A 160 -4.51 11.49 28.70
N HIS A 161 -4.02 10.41 28.10
CA HIS A 161 -4.36 9.05 28.51
C HIS A 161 -3.82 8.72 29.91
N THR A 162 -2.63 9.19 30.26
CA THR A 162 -2.08 9.05 31.62
C THR A 162 -2.97 9.75 32.65
N ALA A 163 -3.40 10.98 32.37
CA ALA A 163 -4.27 11.75 33.27
C ALA A 163 -5.64 11.10 33.47
N ALA A 164 -6.22 10.54 32.40
CA ALA A 164 -7.54 9.91 32.45
C ALA A 164 -7.52 8.49 33.05
N SER A 165 -6.50 7.69 32.75
CA SER A 165 -6.42 6.28 33.18
C SER A 165 -5.73 6.07 34.53
N GLY A 166 -4.85 7.00 34.93
CA GLY A 166 -3.96 6.85 36.08
C GLY A 166 -2.76 5.92 35.83
N THR A 167 -2.67 5.29 34.66
CA THR A 167 -1.54 4.45 34.25
C THR A 167 -0.47 5.32 33.61
N LYS A 168 0.77 5.25 34.11
CA LYS A 168 1.90 6.04 33.56
C LYS A 168 2.35 5.48 32.21
N MET A 169 2.18 6.26 31.15
CA MET A 169 2.67 5.93 29.81
C MET A 169 4.02 6.60 29.54
N GLN A 170 5.06 6.13 30.25
CA GLN A 170 6.41 6.69 30.17
C GLN A 170 7.41 5.62 29.75
N TYR A 171 8.36 5.99 28.89
CA TYR A 171 9.48 5.15 28.51
C TYR A 171 10.63 5.29 29.52
N PHE A 172 11.38 4.21 29.74
CA PHE A 172 12.60 4.24 30.54
C PHE A 172 13.77 3.83 29.65
N ASP A 173 14.63 4.78 29.34
CA ASP A 173 15.84 4.53 28.57
C ASP A 173 16.93 3.97 29.49
N GLN A 174 17.34 2.73 29.21
CA GLN A 174 18.37 2.04 29.99
C GLN A 174 19.78 2.61 29.77
N GLY A 175 20.03 3.24 28.61
CA GLY A 175 21.32 3.82 28.25
C GLY A 175 21.60 5.11 29.01
N THR A 176 20.60 5.98 29.12
CA THR A 176 20.69 7.28 29.82
C THR A 176 20.20 7.20 31.28
N GLY A 177 19.36 6.21 31.61
CA GLY A 177 18.69 6.11 32.91
C GLY A 177 17.51 7.08 33.06
N GLU A 178 17.07 7.71 31.98
CA GLU A 178 16.01 8.72 31.98
C GLU A 178 14.61 8.10 31.84
N ARG A 179 13.61 8.76 32.44
CA ARG A 179 12.20 8.50 32.19
C ARG A 179 11.56 9.72 31.55
N TYR A 180 10.95 9.51 30.39
CA TYR A 180 10.25 10.57 29.66
C TYR A 180 8.91 10.06 29.11
N THR A 181 8.01 10.99 28.80
CA THR A 181 6.83 10.69 27.99
C THR A 181 7.23 10.90 26.54
N PRO A 182 7.20 9.86 25.69
CA PRO A 182 7.57 10.00 24.28
C PRO A 182 6.73 11.05 23.56
N TYR A 183 7.35 11.72 22.59
CA TYR A 183 6.62 12.48 21.60
C TYR A 183 6.11 11.55 20.50
N VAL A 184 5.01 11.94 19.85
CA VAL A 184 4.37 11.16 18.79
C VAL A 184 4.46 11.89 17.46
N ILE A 185 5.12 11.27 16.49
CA ILE A 185 5.06 11.69 15.08
C ILE A 185 4.05 10.80 14.38
N GLU A 186 3.05 11.41 13.76
CA GLU A 186 1.94 10.72 13.13
C GLU A 186 1.83 11.08 11.64
N PRO A 187 2.28 10.19 10.75
CA PRO A 187 1.79 10.12 9.38
C PRO A 187 0.42 9.42 9.33
N SER A 188 -0.58 10.11 8.79
CA SER A 188 -1.95 9.59 8.61
C SER A 188 -2.44 9.87 7.21
N PHE A 189 -2.98 8.86 6.53
CA PHE A 189 -3.46 9.01 5.15
C PHE A 189 -4.70 8.20 4.84
N GLY A 190 -5.55 8.79 4.00
CA GLY A 190 -6.72 8.12 3.46
C GLY A 190 -6.33 7.20 2.32
N LEU A 191 -6.47 5.88 2.51
CA LEU A 191 -6.14 4.87 1.49
C LEU A 191 -6.90 5.15 0.18
N THR A 192 -8.20 5.40 0.28
CA THR A 192 -9.07 5.63 -0.88
C THR A 192 -8.68 6.88 -1.67
N ARG A 193 -8.26 7.95 -0.97
CA ARG A 193 -7.80 9.20 -1.62
C ARG A 193 -6.46 9.00 -2.32
N SER A 194 -5.53 8.30 -1.67
CA SER A 194 -4.23 7.95 -2.25
C SER A 194 -4.40 7.09 -3.50
N MET A 195 -5.26 6.05 -3.45
CA MET A 195 -5.61 5.25 -4.62
C MET A 195 -6.14 6.11 -5.79
N MET A 196 -7.03 7.07 -5.50
CA MET A 196 -7.54 7.96 -6.53
C MET A 196 -6.47 8.88 -7.11
N ALA A 197 -5.55 9.39 -6.30
CA ALA A 197 -4.43 10.18 -6.80
C ALA A 197 -3.62 9.38 -7.82
N PHE A 198 -3.25 8.13 -7.50
CA PHE A 198 -2.56 7.26 -8.45
C PHE A 198 -3.37 6.99 -9.73
N LEU A 199 -4.68 6.77 -9.61
CA LEU A 199 -5.54 6.54 -10.80
C LEU A 199 -5.63 7.77 -11.70
N VAL A 200 -5.80 8.96 -11.11
CA VAL A 200 -5.90 10.21 -11.88
C VAL A 200 -4.57 10.57 -12.51
N ASP A 201 -3.46 10.43 -11.78
CA ASP A 201 -2.13 10.79 -12.27
C ASP A 201 -1.64 9.82 -13.36
N ALA A 202 -1.96 8.52 -13.21
CA ALA A 202 -1.61 7.50 -14.19
C ALA A 202 -2.46 7.53 -15.47
N TYR A 203 -3.63 8.15 -15.44
CA TYR A 203 -4.55 8.19 -16.57
C TYR A 203 -4.03 9.09 -17.69
N ARG A 204 -3.91 8.52 -18.89
CA ARG A 204 -3.58 9.29 -20.09
C ARG A 204 -4.21 8.70 -21.33
N GLU A 205 -4.45 9.56 -22.31
CA GLU A 205 -4.86 9.18 -23.66
C GLU A 205 -3.70 9.43 -24.63
N GLU A 206 -3.36 8.42 -25.42
CA GLU A 206 -2.22 8.47 -26.35
C GLU A 206 -2.61 7.98 -27.74
N GLU A 207 -2.00 8.56 -28.77
CA GLU A 207 -2.12 8.06 -30.14
C GLU A 207 -1.21 6.84 -30.31
N ALA A 208 -1.79 5.69 -30.66
CA ALA A 208 -1.07 4.44 -30.86
C ALA A 208 -1.23 3.91 -32.28
N PRO A 209 -0.20 3.28 -32.89
CA PRO A 209 -0.30 2.70 -34.22
C PRO A 209 -1.38 1.61 -34.27
N ASN A 210 -2.21 1.65 -35.30
CA ASN A 210 -3.21 0.63 -35.57
C ASN A 210 -2.71 -0.38 -36.63
N ALA A 211 -3.30 -1.57 -36.64
CA ALA A 211 -2.93 -2.64 -37.56
C ALA A 211 -3.22 -2.34 -39.04
N LYS A 212 -3.85 -1.19 -39.35
CA LYS A 212 -4.23 -0.77 -40.71
C LYS A 212 -3.38 0.39 -41.24
N GLY A 213 -2.33 0.80 -40.52
CA GLY A 213 -1.40 1.86 -40.95
C GLY A 213 -1.82 3.30 -40.62
N GLY A 214 -2.70 3.48 -39.62
CA GLY A 214 -3.04 4.78 -39.03
C GLY A 214 -2.80 4.81 -37.52
N THR A 215 -3.28 5.85 -36.82
CA THR A 215 -3.28 5.92 -35.36
C THR A 215 -4.70 5.77 -34.81
N ASP A 216 -4.82 5.08 -33.68
CA ASP A 216 -6.04 5.05 -32.87
C ASP A 216 -5.68 5.58 -31.48
N THR A 217 -6.55 6.41 -30.91
CA THR A 217 -6.43 6.84 -29.51
C THR A 217 -6.59 5.63 -28.58
N ARG A 218 -5.70 5.53 -27.59
CA ARG A 218 -5.76 4.53 -26.52
C ARG A 218 -5.86 5.21 -25.17
N THR A 219 -6.66 4.65 -24.29
CA THR A 219 -6.65 4.98 -22.87
C THR A 219 -5.70 4.02 -22.17
N VAL A 220 -4.83 4.55 -21.31
CA VAL A 220 -3.89 3.74 -20.52
C VAL A 220 -3.82 4.26 -19.10
N LEU A 221 -3.81 3.33 -18.14
CA LEU A 221 -3.41 3.61 -16.77
C LEU A 221 -1.94 3.26 -16.59
N GLY A 222 -1.08 4.28 -16.55
CA GLY A 222 0.36 4.20 -16.32
C GLY A 222 0.80 3.81 -14.91
N LEU A 223 0.06 2.95 -14.21
CA LEU A 223 0.35 2.61 -12.82
C LEU A 223 1.76 2.01 -12.67
N ASP A 224 2.45 2.35 -11.59
CA ASP A 224 3.69 1.66 -11.25
C ASP A 224 3.44 0.14 -11.13
N PRO A 225 4.33 -0.72 -11.66
CA PRO A 225 4.14 -2.16 -11.64
C PRO A 225 3.87 -2.75 -10.25
N ARG A 226 4.37 -2.13 -9.17
CA ARG A 226 4.15 -2.57 -7.77
C ARG A 226 2.70 -2.38 -7.32
N ILE A 227 2.00 -1.37 -7.82
CA ILE A 227 0.60 -1.07 -7.48
C ILE A 227 -0.40 -1.48 -8.56
N ALA A 228 0.06 -1.90 -9.74
CA ALA A 228 -0.82 -2.40 -10.79
C ALA A 228 -1.68 -3.59 -10.29
N PRO A 229 -3.01 -3.59 -10.53
CA PRO A 229 -3.90 -4.61 -9.97
C PRO A 229 -3.64 -5.99 -10.55
N VAL A 230 -3.29 -6.06 -11.84
CA VAL A 230 -2.87 -7.27 -12.56
C VAL A 230 -1.42 -7.07 -12.99
N LYS A 231 -0.55 -8.03 -12.66
CA LYS A 231 0.89 -7.90 -12.94
C LYS A 231 1.25 -8.32 -14.37
N ALA A 232 0.57 -9.35 -14.86
CA ALA A 232 0.63 -9.73 -16.26
C ALA A 232 -0.68 -10.40 -16.72
N ALA A 233 -0.94 -10.36 -18.01
CA ALA A 233 -2.06 -11.05 -18.64
C ALA A 233 -1.56 -12.05 -19.68
N VAL A 234 -2.04 -13.30 -19.62
CA VAL A 234 -1.69 -14.34 -20.61
C VAL A 234 -2.80 -14.46 -21.66
N LEU A 235 -2.43 -14.22 -22.92
CA LEU A 235 -3.36 -13.97 -24.03
C LEU A 235 -3.04 -14.90 -25.21
N PRO A 236 -3.78 -15.99 -25.46
CA PRO A 236 -3.53 -16.82 -26.64
C PRO A 236 -3.88 -16.06 -27.92
N LEU A 237 -3.09 -16.13 -29.00
CA LEU A 237 -3.32 -15.37 -30.24
C LEU A 237 -4.73 -15.58 -30.80
N SER A 238 -5.27 -16.79 -30.65
CA SER A 238 -6.64 -17.14 -30.99
C SER A 238 -7.23 -18.18 -30.04
N ARG A 239 -8.53 -18.42 -30.11
CA ARG A 239 -9.26 -19.42 -29.31
C ARG A 239 -9.10 -20.87 -29.79
N LYS A 240 -8.16 -21.14 -30.68
CA LYS A 240 -7.95 -22.50 -31.17
C LYS A 240 -7.47 -23.40 -30.04
N GLU A 241 -7.97 -24.63 -30.00
CA GLU A 241 -7.66 -25.63 -28.97
C GLU A 241 -6.16 -25.98 -28.88
N GLU A 242 -5.40 -25.68 -29.93
CA GLU A 242 -3.94 -25.87 -29.96
C GLU A 242 -3.20 -24.88 -29.03
N LEU A 243 -3.71 -23.64 -28.88
CA LEU A 243 -3.03 -22.57 -28.11
C LEU A 243 -3.51 -22.48 -26.66
N VAL A 244 -4.81 -22.73 -26.46
CA VAL A 244 -5.48 -22.53 -25.17
C VAL A 244 -4.85 -23.34 -24.02
N PRO A 245 -4.49 -24.63 -24.17
CA PRO A 245 -3.86 -25.40 -23.10
C PRO A 245 -2.52 -24.83 -22.64
N THR A 246 -1.67 -24.40 -23.58
CA THR A 246 -0.37 -23.79 -23.28
C THR A 246 -0.54 -22.46 -22.55
N ALA A 247 -1.44 -21.60 -23.05
CA ALA A 247 -1.73 -20.31 -22.42
C ALA A 247 -2.31 -20.46 -21.01
N LYS A 248 -3.26 -21.38 -20.80
CA LYS A 248 -3.82 -21.65 -19.47
C LYS A 248 -2.78 -22.19 -18.50
N ARG A 249 -1.97 -23.15 -18.94
CA ARG A 249 -0.89 -23.71 -18.12
C ARG A 249 0.09 -22.63 -17.68
N LEU A 250 0.52 -21.75 -18.59
CA LEU A 250 1.40 -20.63 -18.25
C LEU A 250 0.73 -19.66 -17.27
N ALA A 251 -0.55 -19.31 -17.50
CA ALA A 251 -1.29 -18.45 -16.58
C ALA A 251 -1.36 -19.06 -15.16
N ASP A 252 -1.68 -20.35 -15.06
CA ASP A 252 -1.80 -21.06 -13.78
C ASP A 252 -0.45 -21.16 -13.05
N GLU A 253 0.65 -21.35 -13.76
CA GLU A 253 1.99 -21.31 -13.19
C GLU A 253 2.31 -19.93 -12.60
N LEU A 254 2.06 -18.86 -13.36
CA LEU A 254 2.34 -17.49 -12.93
C LEU A 254 1.42 -17.04 -11.77
N ARG A 255 0.19 -17.55 -11.71
CA ARG A 255 -0.75 -17.31 -10.58
C ARG A 255 -0.24 -17.83 -9.25
N GLY A 256 0.73 -18.75 -9.25
CA GLY A 256 1.39 -19.19 -8.02
C GLY A 256 2.19 -18.08 -7.33
N VAL A 257 2.45 -16.95 -7.99
CA VAL A 257 3.26 -15.84 -7.47
C VAL A 257 2.57 -14.48 -7.59
N TRP A 258 1.86 -14.22 -8.69
CA TRP A 258 1.30 -12.89 -8.98
C TRP A 258 -0.19 -12.95 -9.29
N ASN A 259 -0.84 -11.77 -9.23
CA ASN A 259 -2.18 -11.63 -9.81
C ASN A 259 -2.10 -11.61 -11.34
N ILE A 260 -2.59 -12.66 -11.97
CA ILE A 260 -2.47 -12.91 -13.41
C ILE A 260 -3.84 -13.10 -14.04
N ASP A 261 -4.10 -12.30 -15.07
CA ASP A 261 -5.30 -12.42 -15.87
C ASP A 261 -5.10 -13.38 -17.05
N TYR A 262 -6.19 -14.00 -17.50
CA TYR A 262 -6.21 -14.82 -18.72
C TYR A 262 -7.43 -14.42 -19.54
N ASP A 263 -7.20 -14.15 -20.82
CA ASP A 263 -8.27 -13.70 -21.71
C ASP A 263 -8.06 -14.17 -23.15
N ASP A 264 -9.03 -14.91 -23.68
CA ASP A 264 -9.07 -15.39 -25.06
C ASP A 264 -10.17 -14.72 -25.89
N ALA A 265 -10.88 -13.74 -25.34
CA ALA A 265 -12.02 -13.12 -25.99
C ALA A 265 -11.63 -12.03 -26.99
N GLY A 266 -12.06 -12.20 -28.24
CA GLY A 266 -11.86 -11.20 -29.29
C GLY A 266 -10.43 -11.17 -29.84
N ALA A 267 -10.18 -10.20 -30.73
CA ALA A 267 -8.88 -10.04 -31.37
C ALA A 267 -7.81 -9.62 -30.35
N ILE A 268 -6.56 -10.05 -30.56
CA ILE A 268 -5.45 -9.78 -29.64
C ILE A 268 -5.27 -8.29 -29.33
N GLY A 269 -5.44 -7.41 -30.32
CA GLY A 269 -5.38 -5.96 -30.12
C GLY A 269 -6.43 -5.43 -29.13
N ARG A 270 -7.66 -5.98 -29.14
CA ARG A 270 -8.70 -5.57 -28.17
C ARG A 270 -8.37 -6.07 -26.76
N ARG A 271 -7.66 -7.18 -26.64
CA ARG A 271 -7.21 -7.71 -25.36
C ARG A 271 -6.11 -6.84 -24.77
N TYR A 272 -5.13 -6.44 -25.57
CA TYR A 272 -4.15 -5.45 -25.16
C TYR A 272 -4.81 -4.14 -24.71
N ARG A 273 -5.82 -3.62 -25.41
CA ARG A 273 -6.53 -2.39 -24.99
C ARG A 273 -7.18 -2.52 -23.61
N ARG A 274 -7.86 -3.63 -23.31
CA ARG A 274 -8.45 -3.87 -21.98
C ARG A 274 -7.40 -3.90 -20.88
N GLN A 275 -6.24 -4.46 -21.17
CA GLN A 275 -5.13 -4.54 -20.22
C GLN A 275 -4.43 -3.19 -20.02
N ASP A 276 -4.27 -2.41 -21.10
CA ASP A 276 -3.79 -1.02 -21.03
C ASP A 276 -4.74 -0.16 -20.16
N GLU A 277 -6.06 -0.30 -20.33
CA GLU A 277 -7.10 0.42 -19.57
C GLU A 277 -7.08 0.15 -18.06
N ILE A 278 -6.67 -1.04 -17.63
CA ILE A 278 -6.55 -1.39 -16.20
C ILE A 278 -5.11 -1.30 -15.68
N GLY A 279 -4.17 -0.88 -16.53
CA GLY A 279 -2.79 -0.62 -16.18
C GLY A 279 -1.92 -1.86 -16.00
N THR A 280 -2.27 -3.00 -16.59
CA THR A 280 -1.45 -4.22 -16.55
C THR A 280 -0.09 -3.98 -17.22
N PRO A 281 1.04 -4.13 -16.53
CA PRO A 281 2.37 -3.81 -17.08
C PRO A 281 2.78 -4.70 -18.26
N TYR A 282 2.46 -6.00 -18.21
CA TYR A 282 2.93 -6.98 -19.20
C TYR A 282 1.80 -7.84 -19.77
N CYS A 283 1.72 -7.94 -21.09
CA CYS A 283 0.85 -8.88 -21.78
C CYS A 283 1.67 -9.96 -22.48
N ILE A 284 1.41 -11.22 -22.15
CA ILE A 284 2.16 -12.38 -22.64
C ILE A 284 1.30 -13.11 -23.67
N THR A 285 1.75 -13.11 -24.92
CA THR A 285 1.03 -13.72 -26.04
C THR A 285 1.60 -15.07 -26.39
N VAL A 286 0.72 -16.07 -26.45
CA VAL A 286 1.00 -17.42 -26.92
C VAL A 286 0.46 -17.55 -28.36
N ASP A 287 1.34 -17.66 -29.34
CA ASP A 287 1.00 -17.79 -30.76
C ASP A 287 1.26 -19.20 -31.30
N PHE A 288 1.02 -19.42 -32.60
CA PHE A 288 1.26 -20.74 -33.21
C PHE A 288 2.73 -21.12 -33.19
N ASP A 289 3.62 -20.14 -33.36
CA ASP A 289 5.06 -20.36 -33.32
C ASP A 289 5.49 -20.81 -31.91
N SER A 290 4.79 -20.38 -30.85
CA SER A 290 5.04 -20.82 -29.47
C SER A 290 4.98 -22.35 -29.29
N LEU A 291 4.21 -23.05 -30.12
CA LEU A 291 4.11 -24.51 -30.06
C LEU A 291 5.36 -25.20 -30.63
N GLU A 292 6.09 -24.51 -31.50
CA GLU A 292 7.30 -25.01 -32.16
C GLU A 292 8.57 -24.53 -31.45
N ASP A 293 8.67 -23.23 -31.16
CA ASP A 293 9.88 -22.59 -30.62
C ASP A 293 9.92 -22.55 -29.08
N GLN A 294 8.83 -22.96 -28.41
CA GLN A 294 8.68 -22.89 -26.95
C GLN A 294 8.94 -21.51 -26.37
N ALA A 295 8.58 -20.45 -27.09
CA ALA A 295 8.72 -19.06 -26.66
C ALA A 295 7.39 -18.30 -26.77
N VAL A 296 7.28 -17.20 -26.03
CA VAL A 296 6.11 -16.31 -26.00
C VAL A 296 6.54 -14.89 -26.29
N THR A 297 5.60 -14.09 -26.78
CA THR A 297 5.85 -12.67 -27.02
C THR A 297 5.32 -11.85 -25.85
N ILE A 298 6.21 -11.18 -25.12
CA ILE A 298 5.83 -10.29 -24.01
C ILE A 298 5.79 -8.86 -24.52
N ARG A 299 4.64 -8.21 -24.37
CA ARG A 299 4.42 -6.79 -24.66
C ARG A 299 4.44 -5.97 -23.37
N GLU A 300 5.25 -4.93 -23.34
CA GLU A 300 5.27 -3.94 -22.26
C GLU A 300 4.25 -2.81 -22.54
N ARG A 301 3.54 -2.35 -21.50
CA ARG A 301 2.40 -1.42 -21.58
C ARG A 301 2.77 -0.04 -22.16
N ASP A 302 3.78 0.59 -21.57
CA ASP A 302 4.08 2.01 -21.77
C ASP A 302 4.73 2.24 -23.13
N THR A 303 5.83 1.55 -23.40
CA THR A 303 6.59 1.62 -24.67
C THR A 303 5.94 0.85 -25.80
N MET A 304 5.02 -0.08 -25.51
CA MET A 304 4.45 -1.03 -26.47
C MET A 304 5.48 -1.98 -27.11
N ALA A 305 6.71 -2.02 -26.60
CA ALA A 305 7.76 -2.90 -27.10
C ALA A 305 7.37 -4.37 -26.91
N GLN A 306 7.80 -5.21 -27.85
CA GLN A 306 7.56 -6.65 -27.84
C GLN A 306 8.88 -7.40 -27.84
N GLU A 307 9.00 -8.39 -26.96
CA GLU A 307 10.18 -9.23 -26.79
C GLU A 307 9.77 -10.71 -26.86
N ARG A 308 10.55 -11.54 -27.57
CA ARG A 308 10.34 -12.99 -27.62
C ARG A 308 11.16 -13.65 -26.52
N VAL A 309 10.49 -14.31 -25.58
CA VAL A 309 11.09 -14.89 -24.37
C VAL A 309 10.74 -16.37 -24.28
N GLY A 310 11.72 -17.22 -23.95
CA GLY A 310 11.48 -18.66 -23.75
C GLY A 310 10.45 -18.91 -22.64
N LEU A 311 9.55 -19.88 -22.82
CA LEU A 311 8.49 -20.20 -21.86
C LEU A 311 9.04 -20.49 -20.45
N ASP A 312 10.19 -21.16 -20.38
CA ASP A 312 10.92 -21.49 -19.16
C ASP A 312 11.56 -20.26 -18.47
N GLN A 313 11.73 -19.16 -19.20
CA GLN A 313 12.35 -17.93 -18.71
C GLN A 313 11.32 -16.86 -18.29
N VAL A 314 10.06 -16.99 -18.68
CA VAL A 314 9.01 -15.98 -18.43
C VAL A 314 8.93 -15.59 -16.97
N ARG A 315 8.96 -16.58 -16.06
CA ARG A 315 8.90 -16.32 -14.61
C ARG A 315 10.08 -15.49 -14.12
N GLY A 316 11.31 -15.83 -14.53
CA GLY A 316 12.51 -15.08 -14.18
C GLY A 316 12.48 -13.65 -14.75
N TRP A 317 12.08 -13.53 -16.02
CA TRP A 317 11.96 -12.26 -16.72
C TRP A 317 10.98 -11.30 -16.00
N LEU A 318 9.84 -11.82 -15.52
CA LEU A 318 8.88 -11.05 -14.74
C LEU A 318 9.41 -10.67 -13.36
N PHE A 319 10.12 -11.56 -12.66
CA PHE A 319 10.72 -11.23 -11.35
C PHE A 319 11.65 -10.03 -11.42
N GLU A 320 12.54 -9.97 -12.42
CA GLU A 320 13.49 -8.88 -12.57
C GLU A 320 12.84 -7.51 -12.77
N ARG A 321 11.61 -7.49 -13.31
CA ARG A 321 10.89 -6.28 -13.73
C ARG A 321 9.74 -5.88 -12.81
N LEU A 322 9.14 -6.83 -12.10
CA LEU A 322 8.06 -6.58 -11.15
C LEU A 322 8.57 -6.40 -9.70
N ALA A 323 9.83 -6.74 -9.42
CA ALA A 323 10.42 -6.59 -8.09
C ALA A 323 11.10 -5.23 -7.87
N GLN A 324 11.05 -4.34 -8.86
CA GLN A 324 11.56 -2.96 -8.78
C GLN A 324 10.43 -2.01 -8.40
#